data_AF-A0A963CQJ3-F1
#
_entry.id   AF-A0A963CQJ3-F1
#
_cell.length_a   1.000
_cell.length_b   1.000
_cell.length_c   1.000
_cell.angle_alpha   90.00
_cell.angle_beta   90.00
_cell.angle_gamma   90.00
#
_symmetry.space_group_name_H-M   'P 1'
#
loop_
_entity.id
_entity.type
_entity.pdbx_description
1 polymer ?
#
loop_
_entity_poly.entity_id
_entity_poly.type
_entity_poly.pdbx_seq_one_letter_code
_entity_poly.pdbx_strand_id
1 'polypeptide(L)' 'NPEVAVLTPGIYNSAYFEHAYLAQQMGCELVEGRDLFVDKHDKVYMHTVAGPQRVDVIYRRIDDEFMDPEV' A
#
# COMPACT_ATOMS: atom_id res chain seq x y z
N ASN A 1 0.40 -13.81 -11.78
CA ASN A 1 1.19 -13.42 -10.61
C ASN A 1 0.46 -12.28 -9.94
N PRO A 2 -0.07 -12.47 -8.72
CA PRO A 2 -0.75 -11.39 -8.01
C PRO A 2 0.27 -10.34 -7.58
N GLU A 3 -0.08 -9.07 -7.75
CA GLU A 3 0.73 -7.96 -7.23
C GLU A 3 0.37 -7.70 -5.76
N VAL A 4 1.38 -7.69 -4.89
CA VAL A 4 1.22 -7.51 -3.45
C VAL A 4 1.92 -6.22 -3.02
N ALA A 5 1.32 -5.46 -2.11
CA ALA A 5 1.95 -4.28 -1.51
C ALA A 5 1.74 -4.24 0.02
N VAL A 6 2.69 -3.64 0.74
CA VAL A 6 2.57 -3.35 2.18
C VAL A 6 2.20 -1.88 2.35
N LEU A 7 1.00 -1.61 2.86
CA LEU A 7 0.51 -0.24 3.10
C LEU A 7 0.96 0.24 4.47
N THR A 8 1.74 1.32 4.52
CA THR A 8 2.29 1.90 5.75
C THR A 8 1.76 3.33 5.97
N PRO A 9 1.59 3.77 7.23
CA PRO A 9 1.28 5.17 7.53
C PRO A 9 2.50 6.10 7.40
N GLY A 10 3.67 5.56 7.08
CA GLY A 10 4.90 6.32 6.80
C GLY A 10 5.88 6.40 7.97
N ILE A 11 6.95 7.17 7.76
CA ILE A 11 8.17 7.20 8.59
C ILE A 11 7.95 7.65 10.05
N TYR A 12 6.84 8.33 10.32
CA TYR A 12 6.53 8.85 11.66
C TYR A 12 5.87 7.81 12.57
N ASN A 13 5.57 6.62 12.06
CA ASN A 13 5.09 5.50 12.86
C ASN A 13 6.26 4.73 13.50
N SER A 14 6.15 4.41 14.79
CA SER A 14 7.21 3.72 15.55
C SER A 14 7.56 2.34 15.01
N ALA A 15 6.64 1.66 14.33
CA ALA A 15 6.85 0.34 13.72
C ALA A 15 7.28 0.42 12.24
N TYR A 16 7.57 1.61 11.69
CA TYR A 16 7.92 1.77 10.27
C TYR A 16 9.08 0.88 9.82
N PHE A 17 10.11 0.72 10.67
CA PHE A 17 11.22 -0.20 10.38
C PHE A 17 10.74 -1.63 10.14
N GLU A 18 9.80 -2.14 10.95
CA GLU A 18 9.24 -3.47 10.78
C GLU A 18 8.40 -3.58 9.49
N HIS A 19 7.71 -2.51 9.10
CA HIS A 19 6.93 -2.47 7.86
C HIS A 19 7.85 -2.61 6.65
N ALA A 20 8.91 -1.79 6.62
CA ALA A 20 9.91 -1.81 5.56
C ALA A 20 10.66 -3.14 5.51
N TYR A 21 11.06 -3.66 6.68
CA TYR A 21 11.72 -4.95 6.78
C TYR A 21 10.85 -6.09 6.23
N LEU A 22 9.56 -6.11 6.58
CA LEU A 22 8.63 -7.11 6.08
C LEU A 22 8.44 -7.02 4.57
N ALA A 23 8.21 -5.81 4.04
CA ALA A 23 8.05 -5.60 2.59
C ALA A 23 9.28 -6.08 1.82
N GLN A 24 10.48 -5.77 2.33
CA GLN A 24 11.73 -6.24 1.76
C GLN A 24 11.87 -7.76 1.82
N GLN A 25 11.51 -8.43 2.93
CA GLN A 25 11.56 -9.89 3.02
C GLN A 25 10.55 -10.59 2.10
N MET A 26 9.39 -9.96 1.88
CA MET A 26 8.35 -10.43 0.96
C MET A 26 8.68 -10.15 -0.51
N GLY A 27 9.63 -9.24 -0.79
CA GLY A 27 9.96 -8.81 -2.15
C GLY A 27 8.84 -7.99 -2.80
N CYS A 28 8.10 -7.23 -2.01
CA CYS A 28 6.98 -6.40 -2.46
C CYS A 28 7.20 -4.92 -2.13
N GLU A 29 6.43 -4.05 -2.78
CA GLU A 29 6.53 -2.61 -2.58
C GLU A 29 6.00 -2.17 -1.20
N LEU A 30 6.72 -1.25 -0.57
CA LEU A 30 6.26 -0.52 0.61
C LEU A 30 5.62 0.79 0.14
N VAL A 31 4.32 0.95 0.34
CA VAL A 31 3.53 2.06 -0.21
C VAL A 31 2.84 2.84 0.89
N GLU A 32 2.68 4.15 0.69
CA GLU A 32 1.78 5.01 1.46
C GLU A 32 0.45 5.21 0.71
N GLY A 33 -0.58 5.71 1.39
CA GLY A 33 -1.91 5.91 0.78
C GLY A 33 -1.88 6.78 -0.50
N ARG A 34 -0.99 7.77 -0.56
CA ARG A 34 -0.79 8.65 -1.74
C ARG A 34 -0.23 7.94 -2.96
N ASP A 35 0.39 6.77 -2.78
CA ASP A 35 0.95 5.99 -3.89
C ASP A 35 -0.13 5.13 -4.53
N LEU A 36 -1.31 5.02 -3.89
CA LEU A 36 -2.44 4.21 -4.32
C LEU A 36 -3.63 5.08 -4.73
N PHE A 37 -4.45 4.56 -5.64
CA PHE A 37 -5.74 5.14 -5.97
C PHE A 37 -6.75 4.05 -6.35
N VAL A 38 -8.04 4.34 -6.16
CA VAL A 38 -9.15 3.50 -6.60
C VAL A 38 -9.67 4.02 -7.93
N ASP A 39 -9.82 3.15 -8.92
CA ASP A 39 -10.40 3.53 -10.21
C ASP A 39 -11.93 3.46 -10.21
N LYS A 40 -12.55 3.85 -11.33
CA LYS A 40 -14.00 3.80 -11.54
C LYS A 40 -14.63 2.39 -11.52
N HIS A 41 -13.82 1.34 -11.39
CA HIS A 41 -14.25 -0.05 -11.37
C HIS A 41 -13.95 -0.73 -10.01
N ASP A 42 -13.75 0.08 -8.96
CA ASP A 42 -13.46 -0.36 -7.60
C ASP A 42 -12.24 -1.29 -7.54
N LYS A 43 -11.18 -0.92 -8.28
CA LYS A 43 -9.88 -1.60 -8.24
C LYS A 43 -8.81 -0.65 -7.76
N VAL A 44 -7.91 -1.17 -6.93
CA VAL A 44 -6.77 -0.41 -6.41
C VAL A 44 -5.60 -0.52 -7.39
N TYR A 45 -4.98 0.63 -7.65
CA TYR A 45 -3.80 0.78 -8.48
C TYR A 45 -2.72 1.54 -7.73
N MET A 46 -1.46 1.25 -8.06
CA MET A 46 -0.28 1.95 -7.62
C MET A 46 0.22 2.88 -8.73
N HIS A 47 0.62 4.10 -8.37
CA HIS A 47 1.30 5.02 -9.27
C HIS A 47 2.71 4.51 -9.55
N THR A 48 3.04 4.28 -10.84
CA THR A 48 4.40 3.96 -11.27
C THR A 48 4.82 4.84 -12.44
N VAL A 49 6.12 4.94 -12.68
CA VAL A 49 6.68 5.66 -13.83
C VAL A 49 6.28 5.06 -15.18
N ALA A 50 5.92 3.77 -15.21
CA ALA A 50 5.46 3.07 -16.41
C ALA A 50 3.94 3.16 -16.62
N GLY A 51 3.23 3.84 -15.70
CA GLY A 51 1.77 3.91 -15.65
C GLY A 51 1.18 3.15 -14.46
N PRO A 52 -0.15 3.17 -14.30
CA PRO A 52 -0.80 2.50 -13.18
C PRO A 52 -0.59 0.99 -13.19
N GLN A 53 -0.14 0.43 -12.06
CA GLN A 53 -0.03 -1.01 -11.85
C GLN A 53 -1.15 -1.47 -10.91
N ARG A 54 -1.92 -2.47 -11.32
CA ARG A 54 -3.00 -3.00 -10.48
C ARG A 54 -2.41 -3.73 -9.27
N VAL A 55 -2.98 -3.48 -8.08
CA VAL A 55 -2.62 -4.19 -6.84
C VAL A 55 -3.72 -5.21 -6.54
N ASP A 56 -3.35 -6.47 -6.34
CA ASP A 56 -4.29 -7.56 -6.08
C ASP A 56 -4.46 -7.83 -4.58
N VAL A 57 -3.41 -7.64 -3.78
CA VAL A 57 -3.41 -7.86 -2.32
C VAL A 57 -2.69 -6.73 -1.61
N ILE A 58 -3.32 -6.16 -0.59
CA ILE A 58 -2.70 -5.16 0.29
C ILE A 58 -2.55 -5.76 1.68
N TYR A 59 -1.32 -5.84 2.17
CA TYR A 59 -1.04 -6.11 3.57
C TYR A 59 -1.02 -4.78 4.33
N ARG A 60 -2.12 -4.45 5.01
CA ARG A 60 -2.26 -3.18 5.71
C ARG A 60 -1.49 -3.15 7.03
N ARG A 61 -0.78 -2.06 7.28
CA ARG A 61 -0.16 -1.68 8.57
C ARG A 61 -0.67 -0.34 9.08
N ILE A 62 -1.91 -0.01 8.68
CA ILE A 62 -2.69 1.15 9.14
C ILE A 62 -3.92 0.63 9.90
N ASP A 63 -4.40 1.40 10.87
CA ASP A 63 -5.66 1.11 11.56
C ASP A 63 -6.87 1.41 10.66
N ASP A 64 -7.98 0.72 10.91
CA ASP A 64 -9.18 0.80 10.05
C ASP A 64 -9.75 2.22 9.96
N GLU A 65 -9.63 3.01 11.05
CA GLU A 65 -10.09 4.40 11.13
C GLU A 65 -9.37 5.36 10.17
N PHE A 66 -8.21 4.99 9.64
CA PHE A 66 -7.42 5.82 8.72
C PHE A 66 -7.39 5.28 7.28
N MET A 67 -8.15 4.21 7.01
CA MET A 67 -8.07 3.49 5.74
C MET A 67 -8.87 4.15 4.62
N ASP A 68 -10.05 4.68 4.94
CA ASP A 68 -10.94 5.30 3.98
C ASP A 68 -11.52 6.57 4.61
N PRO A 69 -11.25 7.77 4.07
CA PRO A 69 -11.78 9.01 4.60
C PRO A 69 -13.29 9.18 4.40
N GLU A 70 -13.94 8.32 3.60
CA GLU A 70 -15.38 8.37 3.34
C GLU A 70 -16.23 7.54 4.33
N VAL A 71 -15.59 6.81 5.25
CA VAL A 71 -16.22 5.97 6.30
C VAL A 71 -16.10 6.64 7.66
#